data_AF-A0A969QY85-F1
#
_entry.id   AF-A0A969QY85-F1
#
_cell.length_a   1.000
_cell.length_b   1.000
_cell.length_c   1.000
_cell.angle_alpha   90.00
_cell.angle_beta   90.00
_cell.angle_gamma   90.00
#
_symmetry.space_group_name_H-M   'P 1'
#
loop_
_entity.id
_entity.type
_entity.pdbx_description
1 polymer ?
#
loop_
_entity_poly.entity_id
_entity_poly.type
_entity_poly.pdbx_seq_one_letter_code
_entity_poly.pdbx_strand_id
1 'polypeptide(L)' 'MDASLLTSSSFWEKSQSTLGFPDLLDHVLFQTSGSTGFPKSVALSKEALLTSAAAVN' A
#
# COMPACT_ATOMS: atom_id res chain seq x y z
N MET A 1 5.91 8.60 7.83
CA MET A 1 4.60 7.93 7.93
C MET A 1 4.46 7.45 9.35
N ASP A 2 3.39 7.84 10.04
CA ASP A 2 3.13 7.39 11.40
C ASP A 2 2.55 5.96 11.36
N ALA A 3 3.14 5.03 12.11
CA ALA A 3 2.71 3.63 12.17
C ALA A 3 1.27 3.50 12.71
N SER A 4 0.81 4.48 13.48
CA SER A 4 -0.57 4.58 13.99
C SER A 4 -1.61 4.69 12.86
N LEU A 5 -1.21 5.08 11.65
CA LEU A 5 -2.11 5.13 10.50
C LEU A 5 -2.40 3.74 9.92
N LEU A 6 -1.51 2.76 10.11
CA LEU A 6 -1.69 1.39 9.63
C LEU A 6 -2.73 0.61 10.45
N THR A 7 -3.02 1.04 11.68
CA THR A 7 -4.03 0.41 12.53
C THR A 7 -5.44 0.96 12.29
N SER A 8 -5.58 2.09 11.60
CA SER A 8 -6.88 2.67 11.26
C SER A 8 -7.52 1.96 10.06
N SER A 9 -8.79 1.57 10.18
CA SER A 9 -9.55 0.94 9.08
C SER A 9 -9.71 1.87 7.87
N SER A 10 -9.79 3.19 8.10
CA SER A 10 -9.93 4.20 7.05
C SER A 10 -8.75 4.27 6.09
N PHE A 11 -7.57 3.77 6.49
CA PHE A 11 -6.40 3.68 5.62
C PHE A 11 -6.55 2.56 4.57
N TRP A 12 -7.22 1.47 4.93
CA TRP A 12 -7.38 0.26 4.10
C TRP A 12 -8.64 0.29 3.22
N GLU A 13 -9.67 1.05 3.59
CA GLU A 13 -10.89 1.22 2.78
C GLU A 13 -10.64 1.85 1.40
N LYS A 14 -9.50 2.52 1.21
CA LYS A 14 -9.22 3.32 0.01
C LYS A 14 -8.61 2.53 -1.16
N SER A 15 -8.57 1.21 -1.08
CA SER A 15 -8.22 0.33 -2.21
C SER A 15 -9.40 0.21 -3.18
N GLN A 16 -9.79 1.32 -3.81
CA GLN A 16 -10.77 1.25 -4.89
C GLN A 16 -10.13 0.62 -6.11
N SER A 17 -10.76 -0.46 -6.58
CA SER A 17 -10.52 -1.11 -7.87
C SER A 17 -10.24 -0.06 -8.96
N THR A 18 -8.96 0.08 -9.33
CA THR A 18 -8.55 0.91 -10.45
C THR A 18 -8.80 0.12 -11.73
N LEU A 19 -9.54 0.70 -12.67
CA LEU A 19 -9.88 0.07 -13.96
C LEU A 19 -8.65 -0.60 -14.59
N GLY A 20 -8.67 -1.93 -14.68
CA GLY A 20 -7.60 -2.74 -15.28
C GLY A 20 -6.65 -3.44 -14.29
N PHE A 21 -6.84 -3.26 -12.98
CA PHE A 21 -6.08 -3.98 -11.96
C PHE A 21 -6.96 -5.03 -11.25
N PRO A 22 -6.41 -6.20 -10.87
CA PRO A 22 -7.14 -7.17 -10.07
C PRO A 22 -7.60 -6.54 -8.76
N ASP A 23 -8.67 -7.07 -8.18
CA ASP A 23 -9.19 -6.57 -6.92
C ASP A 23 -8.17 -6.89 -5.81
N LEU A 24 -7.42 -5.87 -5.40
CA LEU A 24 -6.29 -5.98 -4.50
C LEU A 24 -6.79 -5.83 -3.04
N LEU A 25 -7.61 -6.79 -2.61
CA LEU A 25 -8.13 -6.85 -1.24
C LEU A 25 -6.96 -6.84 -0.23
N ASP A 26 -7.05 -6.00 0.79
CA ASP A 26 -6.02 -5.83 1.84
C ASP A 26 -4.63 -5.40 1.34
N HIS A 27 -4.55 -4.73 0.19
CA HIS A 27 -3.31 -4.13 -0.30
C HIS A 27 -3.42 -2.62 -0.42
N VAL A 28 -2.28 -1.95 -0.29
CA VAL A 28 -2.14 -0.52 -0.55
C VAL A 28 -1.25 -0.33 -1.77
N LEU A 29 -1.72 0.50 -2.71
CA LEU A 29 -0.97 0.87 -3.89
C LEU A 29 -0.12 2.11 -3.61
N PHE A 30 1.20 1.96 -3.72
CA PHE A 30 2.14 3.07 -3.65
C PHE A 30 2.59 3.44 -5.05
N GLN A 31 2.32 4.68 -5.46
CA GLN A 31 2.93 5.23 -6.67
C GLN A 31 4.41 5.52 -6.42
N THR A 32 5.23 5.05 -7.35
CA THR A 32 6.67 5.27 -7.38
C THR A 32 7.03 5.96 -8.68
N SER A 33 8.04 6.83 -8.65
CA SER A 33 8.49 7.59 -9.82
C SER A 33 9.01 6.69 -10.95
N GLY A 34 9.38 5.44 -10.64
CA GLY A 34 9.92 4.47 -11.58
C GLY A 34 11.28 4.91 -12.15
N SER A 35 12.30 4.07 -12.02
CA SER A 35 13.64 4.38 -12.56
C SER A 35 13.68 4.54 -14.08
N THR A 36 12.63 4.10 -14.78
CA THR A 36 12.49 4.15 -16.25
C THR A 36 11.75 5.40 -16.75
N GLY A 37 11.45 6.37 -15.88
CA GLY A 37 10.72 7.60 -16.23
C GLY A 37 9.20 7.41 -16.40
N PHE A 38 8.70 6.19 -16.22
CA PHE A 38 7.27 5.87 -16.20
C PHE A 38 6.85 5.55 -14.77
N PRO A 39 5.77 6.17 -14.25
CA PRO A 39 5.24 5.87 -12.93
C PRO A 39 4.92 4.38 -12.81
N LYS A 40 5.43 3.75 -11.75
CA LYS A 40 5.13 2.35 -11.41
C LYS A 40 4.39 2.31 -10.10
N SER A 41 3.44 1.39 -9.98
CA SER A 41 2.72 1.17 -8.72
C SER A 41 3.20 -0.12 -8.07
N VAL A 42 3.41 -0.08 -6.75
CA VAL A 42 3.74 -1.26 -5.94
C VAL A 42 2.55 -1.54 -5.04
N ALA A 43 2.02 -2.76 -5.12
CA ALA A 43 1.02 -3.25 -4.19
C ALA A 43 1.72 -3.90 -2.99
N LEU A 44 1.44 -3.42 -1.78
CA LEU A 44 1.93 -4.04 -0.54
C LEU A 44 0.75 -4.55 0.27
N SER A 45 0.84 -5.81 0.72
CA SER A 45 -0.16 -6.39 1.59
C SER A 45 -0.11 -5.76 2.99
N LYS A 46 -1.24 -5.81 3.68
CA LYS A 46 -1.36 -5.40 5.08
C LYS A 46 -0.33 -6.05 5.99
N GLU A 47 -0.14 -7.36 5.84
CA GLU A 47 0.85 -8.09 6.64
C GLU A 47 2.27 -7.58 6.41
N ALA A 48 2.67 -7.36 5.15
CA ALA A 48 4.01 -6.87 4.83
C ALA A 48 4.27 -5.49 5.47
N LEU A 49 3.27 -4.60 5.45
CA LEU A 49 3.37 -3.28 6.07
C LEU A 49 3.45 -3.36 7.60
N LEU A 50 2.65 -4.22 8.23
CA LEU A 50 2.69 -4.40 9.69
C LEU A 50 4.00 -5.04 10.15
N THR A 51 4.50 -6.05 9.44
CA THR A 51 5.81 -6.65 9.73
C THR A 51 6.93 -5.63 9.58
N SER A 52 6.93 -4.83 8.51
CA SER A 52 7.94 -3.79 8.32
C SER A 52 7.87 -2.70 9.40
N ALA A 53 6.67 -2.30 9.81
CA ALA A 53 6.48 -1.29 10.87
C ALA A 53 6.95 -1.80 12.24
N ALA A 54 6.70 -3.08 12.54
CA ALA A 54 7.17 -3.70 13.78
C ALA A 54 8.70 -3.85 13.85
N ALA A 55 9.38 -3.95 12.71
CA ALA A 55 10.83 -4.09 12.65
C ALA A 55 11.60 -2.78 12.90
N VAL A 56 10.94 -1.63 12.75
CA VAL A 56 11.58 -0.29 12.83
C VAL A 56 11.14 0.51 14.07
N ASN A 57 10.30 -0.07 14.92
CA ASN A 57 9.79 0.50 16.17
C ASN A 57 10.35 -0.24 17.38
#